data_AF-A0A3D5NV10-F1
#
_entry.id   AF-A0A3D5NV10-F1
#
_cell.length_a   1.000
_cell.length_b   1.000
_cell.length_c   1.000
_cell.angle_alpha   90.00
_cell.angle_beta   90.00
_cell.angle_gamma   90.00
#
_symmetry.space_group_name_H-M   'P 1'
#
loop_
_entity.id
_entity.type
_entity.pdbx_description
1 polymer ?
#
loop_
_entity_poly.entity_id
_entity_poly.type
_entity_poly.pdbx_seq_one_letter_code
_entity_poly.pdbx_strand_id
1 'polypeptide(L)'
;LVLAEAGKRGELTKIKIENMREQHRNLQETPDVHEVLEEKTKKETPTKAKEKYAFISVSMGEGIKEVFQDLGVQYVISGGQTMNPSTQDIVKAV
;
A
#
# COMPACT_ATOMS: atom_id res chain seq x y z
N LEU A 1 31.14 13.04 -9.05
CA LEU A 1 31.85 13.27 -7.77
C LEU A 1 31.23 12.54 -6.57
N VAL A 2 29.91 12.26 -6.55
CA VAL A 2 29.23 11.66 -5.38
C VAL A 2 29.68 10.21 -5.07
N LEU A 3 29.82 9.34 -6.08
CA LEU A 3 30.24 7.95 -5.86
C LEU A 3 31.68 7.84 -5.31
N ALA A 4 32.58 8.70 -5.80
CA ALA A 4 33.96 8.73 -5.32
C ALA A 4 34.05 9.21 -3.86
N GLU A 5 33.21 10.17 -3.47
CA GLU A 5 33.14 10.65 -2.08
C GLU A 5 32.50 9.61 -1.16
N ALA A 6 31.49 8.86 -1.65
CA ALA A 6 30.88 7.77 -0.91
C ALA A 6 31.88 6.63 -0.62
N GLY A 7 32.75 6.31 -1.59
CA GLY A 7 33.81 5.30 -1.41
C GLY A 7 34.89 5.68 -0.40
N LYS A 8 35.10 6.99 -0.12
CA LYS A 8 36.01 7.42 0.96
C LYS A 8 35.46 7.17 2.35
N ARG A 9 34.14 7.01 2.49
CA ARG A 9 33.44 6.84 3.77
C ARG A 9 33.18 5.38 4.13
N GLY A 10 33.51 4.45 3.24
CA GLY A 10 33.35 3.02 3.45
C GLY A 10 33.12 2.24 2.16
N GLU A 11 32.96 0.93 2.28
CA GLU A 11 32.69 0.04 1.16
C GLU A 11 31.22 0.10 0.72
N LEU A 12 30.98 0.14 -0.59
CA LEU A 12 29.64 0.20 -1.16
C LEU A 12 29.15 -1.21 -1.52
N THR A 13 28.27 -1.79 -0.70
CA THR A 13 27.80 -3.18 -0.90
C THR A 13 26.67 -3.31 -1.95
N LYS A 14 25.79 -2.31 -2.08
CA LYS A 14 24.68 -2.32 -3.05
C LYS A 14 24.43 -0.91 -3.56
N ILE A 15 24.46 -0.74 -4.89
CA ILE A 15 24.29 0.56 -5.55
C ILE A 15 23.08 0.46 -6.49
N LYS A 16 22.11 1.37 -6.35
CA LYS A 16 20.98 1.54 -7.27
C LYS A 16 21.05 2.94 -7.86
N ILE A 17 21.20 3.04 -9.17
CA ILE A 17 21.19 4.33 -9.89
C ILE A 17 19.95 4.32 -10.76
N GLU A 18 19.07 5.29 -10.55
CA GLU A 18 17.81 5.38 -11.27
C GLU A 18 17.69 6.72 -11.99
N ASN A 19 17.23 6.67 -13.24
CA ASN A 19 16.88 7.84 -14.01
C ASN A 19 15.38 8.10 -13.88
N MET A 20 15.00 8.92 -12.91
CA MET A 20 13.60 9.22 -12.61
C MET A 20 12.85 9.86 -13.80
N ARG A 21 13.56 10.57 -14.70
CA ARG A 21 12.95 11.13 -15.93
C ARG A 21 12.57 10.05 -16.94
N GLU A 22 13.39 9.02 -17.05
CA GLU A 22 13.15 7.89 -17.96
C GLU A 22 12.09 6.94 -17.37
N GLN A 23 12.08 6.75 -16.06
CA GLN A 23 11.00 6.06 -15.36
C GLN A 23 9.65 6.74 -15.56
N HIS A 24 9.61 8.07 -15.54
CA HIS A 24 8.38 8.82 -15.81
C HIS A 24 7.93 8.70 -17.27
N ARG A 25 8.87 8.71 -18.24
CA ARG A 25 8.55 8.53 -19.66
C ARG A 25 8.00 7.12 -19.95
N ASN A 26 8.60 6.07 -19.39
CA ASN A 26 8.11 4.71 -19.54
C ASN A 26 6.71 4.50 -18.93
N LEU A 27 6.36 5.26 -17.90
CA LEU A 27 5.01 5.25 -17.31
C LEU A 27 3.97 5.95 -18.20
N GLN A 28 4.40 6.86 -19.07
CA GLN A 28 3.52 7.60 -20.00
C GLN A 28 3.35 6.89 -21.36
N GLU A 29 4.30 6.05 -21.78
CA GLU A 29 4.23 5.32 -23.07
C GLU A 29 3.45 4.00 -22.99
N THR A 30 3.02 3.55 -21.81
CA THR A 30 1.99 2.52 -21.68
C THR A 30 0.61 3.15 -21.82
N PRO A 31 -0.15 2.89 -22.90
CA PRO A 31 -1.56 3.25 -22.94
C PRO A 31 -2.29 2.43 -21.88
N ASP A 32 -3.16 3.08 -21.11
CA ASP A 32 -4.14 2.49 -20.20
C ASP A 32 -3.60 1.54 -19.10
N VAL A 33 -3.06 2.10 -18.03
CA VAL A 33 -2.98 1.40 -16.73
C VAL A 33 -4.19 1.72 -15.83
N HIS A 34 -5.19 2.44 -16.33
CA HIS A 34 -6.48 2.54 -15.65
C HIS A 34 -7.29 1.23 -15.73
N GLU A 35 -7.01 0.31 -16.67
CA GLU A 35 -7.70 -1.00 -16.72
C GLU A 35 -6.93 -2.14 -16.03
N VAL A 36 -5.60 -2.08 -15.92
CA VAL A 36 -4.81 -3.20 -15.35
C VAL A 36 -4.69 -3.15 -13.82
N LEU A 37 -5.00 -2.01 -13.20
CA LEU A 37 -5.07 -1.89 -11.73
C LEU A 37 -6.45 -2.28 -11.18
N GLU A 38 -7.51 -2.22 -11.97
CA GLU A 38 -8.84 -2.70 -11.55
C GLU A 38 -8.91 -4.23 -11.48
N GLU A 39 -8.19 -4.96 -12.36
CA GLU A 39 -8.18 -6.43 -12.31
C GLU A 39 -7.32 -7.01 -11.17
N LYS A 40 -6.27 -6.33 -10.70
CA LYS A 40 -5.49 -6.79 -9.53
C LYS A 40 -6.04 -6.36 -8.17
N THR A 41 -7.04 -5.48 -8.16
CA THR A 41 -7.74 -5.09 -6.92
C THR A 41 -9.03 -5.90 -6.70
N LYS A 42 -9.37 -6.79 -7.63
CA LYS A 42 -10.05 -8.06 -7.34
C LYS A 42 -9.03 -9.11 -6.91
N LYS A 43 -8.18 -8.80 -5.92
CA LYS A 43 -7.85 -9.86 -4.96
C LYS A 43 -9.17 -10.14 -4.26
N GLU A 44 -9.85 -11.14 -4.81
CA GLU A 44 -10.61 -12.11 -4.04
C GLU A 44 -10.25 -11.92 -2.57
N THR A 45 -11.17 -11.36 -1.79
CA THR A 45 -11.24 -11.77 -0.40
C THR A 45 -11.10 -13.27 -0.48
N PRO A 46 -9.99 -13.87 -0.01
CA PRO A 46 -10.03 -15.30 0.18
C PRO A 46 -11.25 -15.44 1.06
N THR A 47 -12.19 -16.29 0.66
CA THR A 47 -13.23 -16.79 1.55
C THR A 47 -12.45 -17.53 2.63
N LYS A 48 -11.78 -16.78 3.50
CA LYS A 48 -11.01 -17.26 4.63
C LYS A 48 -12.09 -17.98 5.41
N ALA A 49 -11.93 -19.29 5.51
CA ALA A 49 -12.69 -20.09 6.46
C ALA A 49 -12.81 -19.24 7.72
N LYS A 50 -14.05 -18.93 8.15
CA LYS A 50 -14.34 -17.95 9.20
C LYS A 50 -13.30 -18.07 10.30
N GLU A 51 -12.29 -17.19 10.26
CA GLU A 51 -11.24 -17.24 11.26
C GLU A 51 -11.92 -16.85 12.56
N LYS A 52 -11.58 -17.55 13.65
CA LYS A 52 -12.23 -17.32 14.95
C LYS A 52 -12.06 -15.87 15.43
N TYR A 53 -11.07 -15.17 14.88
CA TYR A 53 -10.72 -13.79 15.19
C TYR A 53 -10.39 -13.02 13.91
N ALA A 54 -10.74 -11.74 13.89
CA ALA A 54 -10.35 -10.79 12.86
C ALA A 54 -9.87 -9.50 13.50
N PHE A 55 -8.91 -8.84 12.85
CA PHE A 55 -8.37 -7.54 13.18
C PHE A 55 -8.96 -6.50 12.22
N ILE A 56 -9.60 -5.48 12.83
CA ILE A 56 -10.17 -4.34 12.13
C ILE A 56 -9.48 -3.08 12.66
N SER A 57 -9.10 -2.18 11.76
CA SER A 57 -8.58 -0.86 12.10
C SER A 57 -9.55 0.24 11.65
N VAL A 58 -9.52 1.38 12.32
CA VAL A 58 -10.24 2.59 11.92
C VAL A 58 -9.19 3.63 11.60
N SER A 59 -9.22 4.19 10.39
CA SER A 59 -8.27 5.23 9.98
C SER A 59 -8.86 6.20 8.99
N MET A 60 -8.31 7.42 8.95
CA MET A 60 -8.65 8.44 7.96
C MET A 60 -7.51 8.58 6.94
N GLY A 61 -7.84 8.53 5.66
CA GLY A 61 -6.89 8.69 4.56
C GLY A 61 -6.32 7.38 4.01
N GLU A 62 -6.04 7.38 2.71
CA GLU A 62 -5.64 6.19 1.94
C GLU A 62 -4.24 5.68 2.32
N GLY A 63 -3.28 6.57 2.56
CA GLY A 63 -1.93 6.14 2.92
C GLY A 63 -1.85 5.40 4.27
N ILE A 64 -2.65 5.81 5.26
CA ILE A 64 -2.70 5.11 6.56
C ILE A 64 -3.42 3.76 6.42
N LYS A 65 -4.44 3.71 5.55
CA LYS A 65 -5.14 2.46 5.23
C LYS A 65 -4.20 1.41 4.62
N GLU A 66 -3.36 1.81 3.67
CA GLU A 66 -2.37 0.92 3.06
C GLU A 66 -1.39 0.36 4.10
N VAL A 67 -0.87 1.21 4.99
CA VAL A 67 0.01 0.76 6.09
C VAL A 67 -0.66 -0.28 6.98
N PHE A 68 -1.93 -0.09 7.34
CA PHE A 68 -2.65 -1.08 8.15
C PHE A 68 -2.89 -2.39 7.42
N GLN A 69 -3.19 -2.34 6.12
CA GLN A 69 -3.33 -3.53 5.29
C GLN A 69 -2.00 -4.31 5.19
N ASP A 70 -0.87 -3.61 5.06
CA ASP A 70 0.47 -4.21 5.04
C ASP A 70 0.84 -4.85 6.39
N LEU A 71 0.37 -4.29 7.50
CA LEU A 71 0.51 -4.87 8.84
C LEU A 71 -0.40 -6.08 9.09
N GLY A 72 -1.20 -6.48 8.10
CA GLY A 72 -2.05 -7.67 8.16
C GLY A 72 -3.43 -7.42 8.74
N VAL A 73 -3.88 -6.17 8.88
CA VAL A 73 -5.27 -5.86 9.23
C VAL A 73 -6.19 -6.32 8.10
N GLN A 74 -7.25 -7.05 8.41
CA GLN A 74 -8.14 -7.60 7.37
C GLN A 74 -9.08 -6.55 6.80
N TYR A 75 -9.56 -5.63 7.65
CA TYR A 75 -10.45 -4.57 7.24
C TYR A 75 -10.07 -3.24 7.87
N VAL A 76 -10.09 -2.19 7.05
CA VAL A 76 -9.87 -0.82 7.51
C VAL A 76 -11.13 -0.02 7.24
N ILE A 77 -11.79 0.42 8.31
CA ILE A 77 -13.00 1.26 8.24
C ILE A 77 -12.55 2.72 8.20
N SER A 78 -13.18 3.50 7.32
CA SER A 78 -12.92 4.94 7.27
C SER A 78 -13.51 5.61 8.51
N GLY A 79 -12.65 6.15 9.37
CA GLY A 79 -13.07 6.94 10.52
C GLY A 79 -13.38 8.38 10.10
N GLY A 80 -14.52 8.90 10.54
CA GLY A 80 -14.77 10.35 10.50
C GLY A 80 -13.86 11.11 11.46
N GLN A 81 -14.12 12.40 11.71
CA GLN A 81 -13.29 13.23 12.59
C GLN A 81 -13.11 12.66 14.01
N THR A 82 -14.12 11.96 14.53
CA THR A 82 -14.09 11.36 15.88
C THR A 82 -13.46 9.97 15.91
N MET A 83 -13.09 9.41 14.75
CA MET A 83 -12.57 8.04 14.60
C MET A 83 -13.49 6.98 15.23
N ASN A 84 -14.77 7.29 15.42
CA ASN A 84 -15.77 6.41 16.00
C ASN A 84 -16.64 5.83 14.87
N PRO A 85 -16.36 4.60 14.39
CA PRO A 85 -17.15 3.97 13.35
C PRO A 85 -18.55 3.61 13.87
N SER A 86 -19.52 3.44 12.98
CA SER A 86 -20.81 2.89 13.40
C SER A 86 -20.69 1.38 13.69
N THR A 87 -21.54 0.86 14.57
CA THR A 87 -21.65 -0.59 14.79
C THR A 87 -22.02 -1.32 13.49
N GLN A 88 -22.79 -0.68 12.61
CA GLN A 88 -23.14 -1.24 11.31
C GLN A 88 -21.91 -1.41 10.41
N ASP A 89 -20.96 -0.47 10.44
CA ASP A 89 -19.73 -0.55 9.64
C ASP A 89 -18.79 -1.63 10.17
N ILE A 90 -18.74 -1.82 11.49
CA ILE A 90 -17.99 -2.92 12.11
C ILE A 90 -18.60 -4.27 11.71
N VAL A 91 -19.93 -4.41 11.78
CA VAL A 91 -20.63 -5.66 11.42
C VAL A 91 -20.48 -5.99 9.94
N LYS A 92 -20.46 -5.00 9.05
CA LYS A 92 -20.21 -5.23 7.61
C LYS A 92 -18.78 -5.70 7.31
N ALA A 93 -17.84 -5.42 8.21
CA ALA A 93 -16.44 -5.79 8.05
C ALA A 93 -16.11 -7.20 8.58
N VAL A 94 -17.06 -7.93 9.20
CA VAL A 94 -16.86 -9.29 9.76
C VAL A 94 -17.87 -10.32 9.26
#